data_AF-A0A958KYY6-F1
#
_entry.id   AF-A0A958KYY6-F1
#
_cell.length_a   1.000
_cell.length_b   1.000
_cell.length_c   1.000
_cell.angle_alpha   90.00
_cell.angle_beta   90.00
_cell.angle_gamma   90.00
#
_symmetry.space_group_name_H-M   'P 1'
#
loop_
_entity.id
_entity.type
_entity.pdbx_description
1 polymer ?
#
loop_
_entity_poly.entity_id
_entity_poly.type
_entity_poly.pdbx_seq_one_letter_code
_entity_poly.pdbx_strand_id
1 'polypeptide(L)' 'MESLTERIRILESQGYVNNFGVRNGQLCIGRDIMFSEENVNLDSTYRIEAASDPDSQSIVYALTCA' A
#
# COMPACT_ATOMS: atom_id res chain seq x y z
N MET A 1 -4.40 3.80 19.04
CA MET A 1 -4.12 2.69 18.12
C MET A 1 -4.43 3.21 16.74
N GLU A 2 -3.44 3.19 15.84
CA GLU A 2 -3.62 3.73 14.49
C GLU A 2 -4.53 2.81 13.68
N SER A 3 -5.51 3.38 12.99
CA SER A 3 -6.38 2.67 12.05
C SER A 3 -5.79 2.64 10.64
N LEU A 4 -6.25 1.68 9.83
CA LEU A 4 -5.88 1.59 8.41
C LEU A 4 -6.13 2.93 7.68
N THR A 5 -7.28 3.56 7.93
CA THR A 5 -7.65 4.83 7.29
C THR A 5 -6.75 5.98 7.71
N GLU A 6 -6.31 6.02 8.97
CA GLU A 6 -5.34 7.04 9.43
C GLU A 6 -3.98 6.86 8.75
N ARG A 7 -3.48 5.61 8.66
CA ARG A 7 -2.22 5.33 7.97
C ARG A 7 -2.27 5.73 6.49
N ILE A 8 -3.36 5.42 5.80
CA ILE A 8 -3.54 5.80 4.38
C ILE A 8 -3.46 7.33 4.23
N ARG A 9 -4.16 8.10 5.07
CA ARG A 9 -4.14 9.58 5.02
C ARG A 9 -2.74 10.16 5.28
N ILE A 10 -1.98 9.56 6.19
CA ILE A 10 -0.59 9.97 6.45
C ILE A 10 0.26 9.74 5.19
N LEU A 11 0.16 8.57 4.57
CA LEU A 11 0.90 8.25 3.35
C LEU A 11 0.51 9.17 2.18
N GLU A 12 -0.78 9.46 2.01
CA GLU A 12 -1.26 10.44 1.02
C GLU A 12 -0.60 11.82 1.25
N SER A 13 -0.53 12.29 2.50
CA SER A 13 0.13 13.56 2.84
C SER A 13 1.65 13.57 2.62
N GLN A 14 2.27 12.37 2.53
CA GLN A 14 3.69 12.18 2.23
C GLN A 14 3.99 12.04 0.74
N GLY A 15 2.95 12.03 -0.12
CA GLY A 15 3.09 11.95 -1.58
C GLY A 15 2.74 10.59 -2.18
N TYR A 16 2.33 9.60 -1.39
CA TYR A 16 1.83 8.32 -1.89
C TYR A 16 0.37 8.45 -2.34
N VAL A 17 0.19 8.95 -3.57
CA VAL A 17 -1.14 9.34 -4.09
C VAL A 17 -1.83 8.28 -4.96
N ASN A 18 -1.12 7.21 -5.31
CA ASN A 18 -1.65 6.15 -6.18
C ASN A 18 -1.87 4.86 -5.39
N ASN A 19 -2.99 4.21 -5.65
CA ASN A 19 -3.26 2.87 -5.14
C ASN A 19 -2.83 1.82 -6.17
N PHE A 20 -1.98 0.90 -5.73
CA PHE A 20 -1.60 -0.26 -6.53
C PHE A 20 -2.64 -1.36 -6.41
N GLY A 21 -3.06 -1.89 -7.54
CA GLY A 21 -3.76 -3.16 -7.65
C GLY A 21 -2.81 -4.27 -8.09
N VAL A 22 -3.32 -5.50 -8.10
CA VAL A 22 -2.64 -6.65 -8.70
C VAL A 22 -3.49 -7.17 -9.84
N ARG A 23 -2.89 -7.32 -11.02
CA ARG A 23 -3.55 -7.88 -12.22
C ARG A 23 -2.58 -8.79 -12.95
N ASN A 24 -3.03 -10.01 -13.27
CA ASN A 24 -2.19 -11.03 -13.90
C ASN A 24 -0.85 -11.28 -13.18
N GLY A 25 -0.83 -11.17 -11.84
CA GLY A 25 0.37 -11.35 -11.03
C GLY A 25 1.34 -10.15 -11.02
N GLN A 26 0.99 -9.03 -11.63
CA GLN A 26 1.81 -7.82 -11.69
C GLN A 26 1.13 -6.65 -10.96
N LEU A 27 1.93 -5.74 -10.42
CA LEU A 27 1.44 -4.50 -9.82
C LEU A 27 0.98 -3.54 -10.91
N CYS A 28 -0.14 -2.85 -10.67
CA CYS A 28 -0.68 -1.90 -11.63
C CYS A 28 -1.33 -0.69 -10.96
N ILE A 29 -1.32 0.45 -11.65
CA ILE A 29 -2.14 1.62 -11.30
C ILE A 29 -3.26 1.71 -12.36
N GLY A 30 -4.50 1.61 -11.91
CA GLY A 30 -5.65 1.57 -12.82
C GLY A 30 -5.64 0.34 -13.73
N ARG A 31 -6.01 0.52 -15.01
CA ARG A 31 -6.09 -0.58 -15.99
C ARG A 31 -4.92 -0.63 -16.97
N ASP A 32 -4.15 0.45 -17.07
CA ASP A 32 -3.28 0.69 -18.23
C ASP A 32 -1.80 0.80 -17.85
N ILE A 33 -1.49 1.03 -16.56
CA ILE A 33 -0.10 1.18 -16.09
C ILE A 33 0.28 -0.07 -15.32
N MET A 34 1.18 -0.87 -15.89
CA MET A 34 1.71 -2.10 -15.31
C MET A 34 3.17 -1.87 -14.91
N PHE A 35 3.57 -2.41 -13.75
CA PHE A 35 4.93 -2.33 -13.25
C PHE A 35 5.55 -3.73 -13.19
N SER A 36 6.77 -3.86 -13.69
CA SER A 36 7.63 -5.01 -13.38
C SER A 36 8.25 -4.84 -12.00
N GLU A 37 8.66 -5.95 -11.39
CA GLU A 37 9.24 -5.96 -10.04
C GLU A 37 10.47 -5.05 -9.94
N GLU A 38 11.29 -4.97 -10.99
CA GLU A 38 12.49 -4.13 -11.03
C GLU A 38 12.20 -2.61 -11.01
N ASN A 39 10.97 -2.20 -11.32
CA ASN A 39 10.54 -0.80 -11.37
C ASN A 39 9.78 -0.38 -10.11
N VAL A 40 9.66 -1.26 -9.11
CA VAL A 40 8.96 -0.98 -7.85
C VAL A 40 9.92 -1.10 -6.69
N ASN A 41 9.97 -0.05 -5.86
CA ASN A 41 10.70 -0.06 -4.60
C ASN A 41 9.71 -0.09 -3.44
N LEU A 42 9.94 -1.00 -2.49
CA LEU A 42 9.22 -1.03 -1.23
C LEU A 42 9.89 -0.09 -0.24
N ASP A 43 9.26 1.05 0.04
CA ASP A 43 9.84 2.05 0.93
C ASP A 43 9.56 1.72 2.40
N SER A 44 8.36 1.21 2.72
CA SER A 44 7.93 0.96 4.10
C SER A 44 6.79 -0.05 4.18
N THR A 45 6.70 -0.74 5.32
CA THR A 45 5.63 -1.69 5.65
C THR A 45 5.03 -1.33 7.01
N TYR A 46 3.70 -1.27 7.08
CA TYR A 46 2.96 -0.98 8.31
C TYR A 46 1.97 -2.09 8.60
N ARG A 47 2.04 -2.65 9.81
CA ARG A 47 1.05 -3.62 10.31
C ARG A 47 0.06 -2.87 11.20
N ILE A 48 -1.20 -2.90 10.80
CA ILE A 48 -2.31 -2.28 11.52
C ILE A 48 -3.17 -3.41 12.08
N GLU A 49 -3.22 -3.52 13.40
CA GLU A 49 -4.10 -4.46 14.09
C GLU A 49 -5.45 -3.78 14.34
N ALA A 50 -6.54 -4.54 14.44
CA ALA A 50 -7.84 -3.99 14.81
C ALA A 50 -7.98 -3.94 16.33
N ALA A 51 -8.57 -2.86 16.84
CA ALA A 51 -8.71 -2.66 18.29
C ALA A 51 -9.60 -3.72 18.96
N SER A 52 -10.46 -4.38 18.18
CA SER A 52 -11.46 -5.32 18.66
C SER A 52 -11.01 -6.79 18.59
N ASP A 53 -10.04 -7.09 17.74
CA ASP A 53 -9.56 -8.46 17.48
C ASP A 53 -8.13 -8.40 16.93
N PRO A 54 -7.11 -8.86 17.68
CA PRO A 54 -5.72 -8.85 17.23
C PRO A 54 -5.45 -9.77 16.03
N ASP A 55 -6.32 -10.77 15.76
CA ASP A 55 -6.22 -11.61 14.56
C ASP A 55 -6.70 -10.85 13.31
N SER A 56 -7.54 -9.82 13.49
CA SER A 56 -7.96 -8.91 12.45
C SER A 56 -6.86 -7.87 12.20
N GLN A 57 -5.95 -8.18 11.27
CA GLN A 57 -4.83 -7.32 10.89
C GLN A 57 -4.85 -6.94 9.40
N SER A 58 -4.26 -5.79 9.08
CA SER A 58 -3.99 -5.33 7.72
C SER A 58 -2.52 -4.96 7.60
N ILE A 59 -1.94 -5.22 6.43
CA ILE A 59 -0.58 -4.79 6.11
C ILE A 59 -0.66 -3.76 4.98
N VAL A 60 -0.06 -2.59 5.20
CA VAL A 60 0.03 -1.51 4.22
C VAL A 60 1.47 -1.43 3.73
N TYR A 61 1.65 -1.46 2.41
CA TYR A 61 2.94 -1.29 1.74
C TYR A 61 2.99 0.09 1.08
N ALA A 62 4.00 0.88 1.40
CA ALA A 62 4.30 2.13 0.72
C ALA A 62 5.32 1.83 -0.38
N LEU A 63 4.96 2.16 -1.63
CA LEU A 63 5.74 1.82 -2.82
C LEU A 63 6.08 3.07 -3.62
N THR A 64 7.29 3.13 -4.17
CA THR A 64 7.69 4.09 -5.20
C THR A 64 7.98 3.37 -6.51
N CYS A 65 7.79 4.06 -7.63
CA CYS A 65 8.09 3.53 -8.96
C CYS A 65 9.00 4.49 -9.72
N ALA A 66 9.94 3.93 -10.48
CA ALA A 66 10.86 4.65 -11.36
C ALA A 66 10.40 4.61 -12.82
#